data_AF-B5GTV0-F1
#
_entry.id   AF-B5GTV0-F1
#
_cell.length_a   1.000
_cell.length_b   1.000
_cell.length_c   1.000
_cell.angle_alpha   90.00
_cell.angle_beta   90.00
_cell.angle_gamma   90.00
#
_symmetry.space_group_name_H-M   'P 1'
#
loop_
_entity.id
_entity.type
_entity.pdbx_description
1 polymer ?
#
loop_
_entity_poly.entity_id
_entity_poly.type
_entity_poly.pdbx_seq_one_letter_code
_entity_poly.pdbx_strand_id
1 'polypeptide(L)'
;MSAGTEETTEGTAPGYEQARDELIEVVRRLEAGGTTLEESLALWERGEELAKVCRHWLEGARARLDAALAGPDGTDEEPRDGTG
;
A
#
# COMPACT_ATOMS: atom_id res chain seq x y z
N MET A 1 4.74 18.38 -20.65
CA MET A 1 5.24 18.61 -19.28
C MET A 1 4.04 18.45 -18.34
N SER A 2 3.65 17.20 -18.07
CA SER A 2 2.55 16.94 -17.13
C SER A 2 3.17 16.82 -15.75
N ALA A 3 2.69 17.67 -14.85
CA ALA A 3 3.19 17.86 -13.49
C ALA A 3 3.22 16.54 -12.72
N GLY A 4 4.41 16.18 -12.25
CA GLY A 4 4.60 15.14 -11.26
C GLY A 4 4.03 15.62 -9.93
N THR A 5 2.98 14.96 -9.46
CA THR A 5 2.53 15.07 -8.07
C THR A 5 3.36 14.10 -7.25
N GLU A 6 4.65 14.36 -7.15
CA GLU A 6 5.50 13.73 -6.15
C GLU A 6 5.57 14.65 -4.93
N GLU A 7 5.66 14.02 -3.76
CA GLU A 7 5.88 14.59 -2.42
C GLU A 7 4.65 14.71 -1.52
N THR A 8 4.40 13.62 -0.77
CA THR A 8 4.13 13.76 0.66
C THR A 8 5.21 12.99 1.41
N THR A 9 6.25 13.75 1.75
CA THR A 9 7.43 13.35 2.50
C THR A 9 7.06 13.26 3.98
N GLU A 10 6.84 12.06 4.50
CA GLU A 10 7.01 11.76 5.94
C GLU A 10 7.72 10.42 6.11
N GLY A 11 9.05 10.49 6.31
CA GLY A 11 9.86 9.49 7.01
C GLY A 11 10.41 8.31 6.19
N THR A 12 11.58 8.49 5.57
CA THR A 12 12.57 7.45 5.18
C THR A 12 12.14 6.32 4.22
N ALA A 13 10.85 6.05 4.02
CA ALA A 13 10.35 5.00 3.15
C ALA A 13 10.05 5.51 1.72
N PRO A 14 10.29 4.71 0.67
CA PRO A 14 9.94 5.09 -0.69
C PRO A 14 8.42 5.28 -0.84
N GLY A 15 8.04 6.22 -1.69
CA GLY A 15 6.63 6.42 -2.09
C GLY A 15 6.05 5.17 -2.77
N TYR A 16 4.72 5.05 -2.78
CA TYR A 16 4.03 3.88 -3.35
C TYR A 16 4.46 3.56 -4.78
N GLU A 17 4.49 4.56 -5.67
CA GLU A 17 4.80 4.35 -7.09
C GLU A 17 6.24 3.87 -7.28
N GLN A 18 7.18 4.46 -6.54
CA GLN A 18 8.57 4.04 -6.58
C GLN A 18 8.76 2.62 -6.03
N ALA A 19 8.11 2.28 -4.91
CA ALA A 19 8.15 0.93 -4.36
C ALA A 19 7.54 -0.11 -5.31
N ARG A 20 6.45 0.24 -5.99
CA ARG A 20 5.79 -0.59 -6.99
C ARG A 20 6.69 -0.81 -8.20
N ASP A 21 7.30 0.25 -8.73
CA ASP A 21 8.14 0.17 -9.92
C ASP A 21 9.41 -0.65 -9.64
N GLU A 22 10.01 -0.49 -8.46
CA GLU A 22 11.12 -1.36 -8.04
C GLU A 22 10.68 -2.82 -7.89
N LEU A 23 9.49 -3.08 -7.34
CA LEU A 23 8.96 -4.44 -7.20
C LEU A 23 8.76 -5.11 -8.56
N ILE A 24 8.28 -4.36 -9.56
CA ILE A 24 8.14 -4.85 -10.95
C ILE A 24 9.49 -5.27 -11.51
N GLU A 25 10.55 -4.49 -11.29
CA GLU A 25 11.89 -4.83 -11.76
C GLU A 25 12.48 -6.05 -11.02
N VAL A 26 12.22 -6.20 -9.72
CA VAL A 26 12.59 -7.40 -8.96
C VAL A 26 11.92 -8.65 -9.54
N VAL A 27 10.60 -8.59 -9.77
CA VAL A 27 9.84 -9.71 -10.35
C VAL A 27 10.36 -10.05 -11.74
N ARG A 28 10.58 -9.04 -12.60
CA ARG A 28 11.16 -9.23 -13.93
C ARG A 28 12.49 -9.97 -13.90
N ARG A 29 13.38 -9.62 -12.96
CA ARG A 29 14.67 -10.29 -12.80
C ARG A 29 14.53 -11.74 -12.34
N LEU A 30 13.62 -12.00 -11.40
CA LEU A 30 13.32 -13.36 -10.94
C LEU A 30 12.75 -14.22 -12.08
N GLU A 31 11.83 -13.67 -12.88
CA GLU A 31 11.21 -14.36 -14.02
C GLU A 31 12.16 -14.60 -15.19
N ALA A 32 13.09 -13.67 -15.44
CA ALA A 32 14.13 -13.84 -16.45
C ALA A 32 15.06 -15.02 -16.13
N GLY A 33 15.24 -15.33 -14.85
CA GLY A 33 16.18 -16.34 -14.37
C GLY A 33 17.63 -15.97 -14.70
N GLY A 34 18.52 -16.97 -14.71
CA GLY A 34 19.95 -16.76 -14.99
C GLY A 34 20.75 -16.17 -13.82
N THR A 35 20.12 -15.99 -12.66
CA THR A 35 20.73 -15.58 -11.39
C THR A 35 21.17 -16.78 -10.57
N THR A 36 22.15 -16.60 -9.70
CA THR A 36 22.51 -17.63 -8.70
C THR A 36 21.39 -17.81 -7.68
N LEU A 37 21.46 -18.87 -6.87
CA LEU A 37 20.52 -19.09 -5.78
C LEU A 37 20.55 -17.92 -4.78
N GLU A 38 21.74 -17.48 -4.38
CA GLU A 38 21.93 -16.38 -3.45
C GLU A 38 21.36 -15.07 -3.98
N GLU A 39 21.57 -14.77 -5.27
CA GLU A 39 20.97 -13.60 -5.92
C GLU A 39 19.45 -13.70 -6.00
N SER A 40 18.91 -14.90 -6.27
CA SER A 40 17.47 -15.13 -6.34
C SER A 40 16.81 -14.96 -4.96
N LEU A 41 17.48 -15.40 -3.89
CA LEU A 41 17.02 -15.18 -2.52
C LEU A 41 17.04 -13.70 -2.15
N ALA A 42 18.13 -12.99 -2.47
CA ALA A 42 18.22 -11.55 -2.21
C ALA A 42 17.14 -10.75 -2.96
N LEU A 43 16.85 -11.10 -4.22
CA LEU A 43 15.75 -10.52 -4.99
C LEU A 43 14.39 -10.82 -4.35
N TRP A 44 14.16 -12.05 -3.92
CA TRP A 44 12.91 -12.42 -3.24
C TRP A 44 12.71 -11.63 -1.94
N GLU A 45 13.73 -11.56 -1.08
CA GLU A 45 13.67 -10.79 0.17
C GLU A 45 13.37 -9.31 -0.08
N ARG A 46 14.02 -8.72 -1.10
CA ARG A 46 13.73 -7.35 -1.52
C ARG A 46 12.30 -7.19 -2.01
N GLY A 47 11.80 -8.14 -2.80
CA GLY A 47 10.42 -8.16 -3.27
C GLY A 47 9.41 -8.19 -2.12
N GLU A 48 9.67 -8.99 -1.09
CA GLU A 48 8.84 -9.07 0.12
C GLU A 48 8.81 -7.75 0.90
N GLU A 49 9.95 -7.07 1.02
CA GLU A 49 10.02 -5.73 1.64
C GLU A 49 9.20 -4.70 0.86
N LEU A 50 9.37 -4.65 -0.47
CA LEU A 50 8.65 -3.72 -1.33
C LEU A 50 7.14 -3.97 -1.31
N ALA A 51 6.73 -5.25 -1.28
CA ALA A 51 5.32 -5.63 -1.15
C ALA A 51 4.72 -5.17 0.19
N LYS A 52 5.48 -5.24 1.29
CA LYS A 52 5.05 -4.71 2.60
C LYS A 52 4.85 -3.20 2.54
N VAL A 53 5.77 -2.46 1.93
CA VAL A 53 5.65 -1.00 1.74
C VAL A 53 4.42 -0.66 0.91
N CYS A 54 4.21 -1.35 -0.22
CA CYS A 54 3.03 -1.13 -1.06
C CYS A 54 1.72 -1.35 -0.30
N ARG A 55 1.63 -2.44 0.48
CA ARG A 55 0.44 -2.73 1.30
C ARG A 55 0.19 -1.63 2.34
N HIS A 56 1.23 -1.18 3.03
CA HIS A 56 1.11 -0.11 4.02
C HIS A 56 0.48 1.17 3.43
N TRP A 57 0.94 1.59 2.25
CA TRP A 57 0.36 2.74 1.54
C TRP A 57 -1.10 2.52 1.16
N LEU A 58 -1.46 1.34 0.63
CA LEU A 58 -2.82 1.02 0.21
C LEU A 58 -3.80 0.92 1.39
N GLU A 59 -3.36 0.32 2.50
CA GLU A 59 -4.13 0.24 3.74
C GLU A 59 -4.37 1.64 4.33
N GLY A 60 -3.34 2.49 4.35
CA GLY A 60 -3.49 3.89 4.77
C GLY A 60 -4.47 4.66 3.90
N ALA A 61 -4.42 4.49 2.58
CA ALA A 61 -5.37 5.12 1.66
C ALA A 61 -6.80 4.62 1.89
N ARG A 62 -6.98 3.31 2.11
CA ARG A 62 -8.28 2.71 2.44
C ARG A 62 -8.86 3.29 3.73
N ALA A 63 -8.07 3.36 4.79
CA ALA A 63 -8.52 3.90 6.08
C ALA A 63 -8.98 5.36 5.97
N ARG A 64 -8.29 6.18 5.17
CA ARG A 64 -8.71 7.58 4.91
C ARG A 64 -10.03 7.66 4.15
N LEU A 65 -10.25 6.78 3.18
CA LEU A 65 -11.51 6.70 2.45
C LEU A 65 -12.65 6.26 3.38
N ASP A 66 -12.43 5.23 4.19
CA ASP A 66 -13.44 4.73 5.13
C ASP A 66 -13.82 5.81 6.16
N ALA A 67 -12.85 6.55 6.69
CA ALA A 67 -13.10 7.67 7.59
C ALA A 67 -13.87 8.83 6.94
N ALA A 68 -13.60 9.13 5.66
CA ALA A 68 -14.32 10.16 4.92
C ALA A 68 -15.78 9.74 4.60
N LEU A 69 -16.02 8.45 4.40
CA LEU A 69 -17.36 7.89 4.15
C LEU A 69 -18.19 7.79 5.44
N ALA A 70 -17.54 7.55 6.59
CA ALA A 70 -18.19 7.46 7.90
C ALA A 70 -18.52 8.84 8.53
N GLY A 71 -18.88 9.84 7.72
CA GLY A 71 -19.27 11.18 8.18
C GLY A 71 -20.36 11.16 9.29
N PRO A 72 -20.66 12.31 9.93
CA PRO A 72 -21.39 12.40 11.22
C PRO A 72 -22.84 11.85 11.24
N ASP A 73 -23.32 11.26 10.15
CA ASP A 73 -24.62 10.60 10.02
C ASP A 73 -24.55 9.09 10.31
N GLY A 74 -23.58 8.65 11.11
CA GLY A 74 -23.67 7.38 11.84
C GLY A 74 -24.78 7.52 12.89
N THR A 75 -26.04 7.48 12.42
CA THR A 75 -27.23 7.53 13.25
C THR A 75 -27.05 6.59 14.43
N ASP A 76 -27.08 7.17 15.63
CA ASP A 76 -27.55 6.51 16.83
C ASP A 76 -28.88 5.83 16.48
N GLU A 77 -28.85 4.55 16.11
CA GLU A 77 -30.01 3.70 16.25
C GLU A 77 -30.23 3.51 17.75
N GLU A 78 -30.94 4.48 18.32
CA GLU A 78 -31.51 4.38 19.66
C GLU A 78 -32.37 3.11 19.72
N PRO A 79 -32.19 2.24 20.74
CA PRO A 79 -32.94 1.01 20.82
C PRO A 79 -34.42 1.34 20.91
N ARG A 80 -35.20 0.87 19.93
CA ARG A 80 -36.66 0.96 19.96
C ARG A 80 -37.20 0.06 21.06
N ASP A 81 -37.23 0.54 22.30
CA ASP A 81 -38.10 0.02 23.34
C ASP A 81 -39.53 0.50 23.05
N GLY A 82 -40.21 -0.25 22.17
CA GLY A 82 -41.63 -0.11 21.93
C GLY A 82 -42.43 -0.89 22.97
N THR A 83 -42.47 -0.40 24.21
CA THR A 83 -43.48 -0.79 25.19
C THR A 83 -44.66 0.18 25.09
N GLY A 84 -45.78 -0.30 24.54
CA GLY A 84 -47.08 0.38 24.50
C GLY A 84 -48.19 -0.62 24.26
#